data_AF-A0A5N3PCH6-F1
#
_entry.id   AF-A0A5N3PCH6-F1
#
_cell.length_a   1.000
_cell.length_b   1.000
_cell.length_c   1.000
_cell.angle_alpha   90.00
_cell.angle_beta   90.00
_cell.angle_gamma   90.00
#
_symmetry.space_group_name_H-M   'P 1'
#
loop_
_entity.id
_entity.type
_entity.pdbx_description
1 polymer ?
#
loop_
_entity_poly.entity_id
_entity_poly.type
_entity_poly.pdbx_seq_one_letter_code
_entity_poly.pdbx_strand_id
1 'polypeptide(L)'
;MGLAILGAGLVFHQASTLDATYVVFISLAGLAMGSIALLMIGHLMQEQWLAPVRAEAEAAGLTAPLLLFIGIPLAFGLDQLFPWARGADLPPERASFLSPSFFIVRTIIYLGVCSGIAFWLIRTRNLRHTSAIGLVLLAPIMTFAAYDWVLSREPQWWFSLFGFAFAVSQLLAALAGAMLITLLKGERGSPQGMASLERALLTLALLALWTWFAQFLIVWMANLPSEAAWYLARASKAGLGLAGGALATMILAIVILVPSGFSRFGMIIGSALVLLQHGLHMIWILQPPAVSFGLVPAAGTAMLWTGAFMVLLRSRWRREDALIAPL
;
A
#
# COMPACT_ATOMS: atom_id res chain seq x y z
N MET A 1 -17.50 1.39 17.34
CA MET A 1 -16.39 2.12 17.99
C MET A 1 -15.57 2.94 16.99
N GLY A 2 -14.91 2.34 15.99
CA GLY A 2 -14.10 3.12 15.03
C GLY A 2 -14.84 4.19 14.21
N LEU A 3 -16.10 3.94 13.80
CA LEU A 3 -16.95 4.96 13.13
C LEU A 3 -17.26 6.15 14.05
N ALA A 4 -17.46 5.91 15.34
CA ALA A 4 -17.73 6.96 16.31
C ALA A 4 -16.48 7.82 16.58
N ILE A 5 -15.29 7.19 16.60
CA ILE A 5 -14.00 7.88 16.74
C ILE A 5 -13.72 8.75 15.50
N LEU A 6 -13.95 8.22 14.30
CA LEU A 6 -13.81 8.98 13.06
C LEU A 6 -14.80 10.15 13.00
N GLY A 7 -16.07 9.90 13.34
CA GLY A 7 -17.12 10.93 13.37
C GLY A 7 -16.81 12.05 14.38
N ALA A 8 -16.39 11.71 15.60
CA ALA A 8 -15.98 12.69 16.59
C ALA A 8 -14.75 13.50 16.14
N GLY A 9 -13.76 12.85 15.52
CA GLY A 9 -12.59 13.53 14.95
C GLY A 9 -12.96 14.56 13.88
N LEU A 10 -13.86 14.19 12.95
CA LEU A 10 -14.33 15.09 11.90
C LEU A 10 -15.07 16.32 12.44
N VAL A 11 -15.76 16.19 13.57
CA VAL A 11 -16.51 17.30 14.18
C VAL A 11 -15.61 18.24 14.99
N PHE A 12 -14.71 17.68 15.81
CA PHE A 12 -13.92 18.49 16.74
C PHE A 12 -12.55 18.92 16.19
N HIS A 13 -11.96 18.15 15.27
CA HIS A 13 -10.60 18.35 14.76
C HIS A 13 -10.50 17.95 13.28
N GLN A 14 -11.27 18.62 12.43
CA GLN A 14 -11.50 18.23 11.04
C GLN A 14 -10.20 18.11 10.21
N ALA A 15 -9.35 19.13 10.22
CA ALA A 15 -8.13 19.17 9.39
C ALA A 15 -7.15 18.03 9.74
N SER A 16 -6.81 17.87 11.02
CA SER A 16 -5.92 16.79 11.46
C SER A 16 -6.52 15.40 11.25
N THR A 17 -7.85 15.29 11.30
CA THR A 17 -8.57 14.04 11.03
C THR A 17 -8.51 13.66 9.55
N LEU A 18 -8.64 14.64 8.64
CA LEU A 18 -8.55 14.41 7.19
C LEU A 18 -7.14 13.98 6.78
N ASP A 19 -6.10 14.68 7.24
CA ASP A 19 -4.70 14.31 6.96
C ASP A 19 -4.36 12.91 7.46
N ALA A 20 -4.78 12.59 8.68
CA ALA A 20 -4.59 11.26 9.26
C ALA A 20 -5.34 10.17 8.48
N THR A 21 -6.61 10.44 8.12
CA THR A 21 -7.43 9.52 7.35
C THR A 21 -6.86 9.32 5.94
N TYR A 22 -6.28 10.35 5.35
CA TYR A 22 -5.60 10.29 4.06
C TYR A 22 -4.38 9.37 4.09
N VAL A 23 -3.51 9.49 5.10
CA VAL A 23 -2.35 8.59 5.27
C VAL A 23 -2.80 7.14 5.43
N VAL A 24 -3.81 6.91 6.27
CA VAL A 24 -4.38 5.57 6.48
C VAL A 24 -5.02 5.05 5.19
N PHE A 25 -5.81 5.86 4.49
CA PHE A 25 -6.44 5.49 3.23
C PHE A 25 -5.41 5.04 2.18
N ILE A 26 -4.33 5.80 1.98
CA ILE A 26 -3.28 5.44 1.01
C ILE A 26 -2.59 4.15 1.41
N SER A 27 -2.26 3.99 2.69
CA SER A 27 -1.60 2.78 3.19
C SER A 27 -2.48 1.54 2.99
N LEU A 28 -3.77 1.65 3.31
CA LEU A 28 -4.73 0.54 3.18
C LEU A 28 -5.08 0.24 1.71
N ALA A 29 -5.23 1.27 0.88
CA ALA A 29 -5.45 1.12 -0.56
C ALA A 29 -4.24 0.48 -1.25
N GLY A 30 -3.05 0.92 -0.88
CA GLY A 30 -1.80 0.32 -1.29
C GLY A 30 -1.73 -1.16 -0.90
N LEU A 31 -1.99 -1.49 0.36
CA LEU A 31 -2.00 -2.87 0.84
C LEU A 31 -3.01 -3.74 0.08
N ALA A 32 -4.25 -3.27 -0.11
CA ALA A 32 -5.27 -4.00 -0.85
C ALA A 32 -4.88 -4.25 -2.31
N MET A 33 -4.41 -3.22 -3.03
CA MET A 33 -3.94 -3.35 -4.41
C MET A 33 -2.70 -4.23 -4.51
N GLY A 34 -1.76 -4.10 -3.58
CA GLY A 34 -0.57 -4.95 -3.47
C GLY A 34 -0.94 -6.42 -3.26
N SER A 35 -1.92 -6.72 -2.41
CA SER A 35 -2.40 -8.09 -2.21
C SER A 35 -3.10 -8.66 -3.44
N ILE A 36 -3.91 -7.87 -4.15
CA ILE A 36 -4.56 -8.30 -5.40
C ILE A 36 -3.48 -8.58 -6.46
N ALA A 37 -2.49 -7.69 -6.61
CA ALA A 37 -1.35 -7.90 -7.51
C ALA A 37 -0.55 -9.15 -7.15
N LEU A 38 -0.28 -9.37 -5.85
CA LEU A 38 0.42 -10.55 -5.35
C LEU A 38 -0.30 -11.83 -5.77
N LEU A 39 -1.59 -11.93 -5.49
CA LEU A 39 -2.41 -13.08 -5.88
C LEU A 39 -2.32 -13.36 -7.38
N MET A 40 -2.49 -12.32 -8.21
CA MET A 40 -2.45 -12.47 -9.66
C MET A 40 -1.09 -12.92 -10.17
N ILE A 41 0.01 -12.39 -9.61
CA ILE A 41 1.37 -12.83 -9.96
C ILE A 41 1.56 -14.31 -9.61
N GLY A 42 1.11 -14.76 -8.43
CA GLY A 42 1.22 -16.18 -8.07
C GLY A 42 0.39 -17.11 -8.93
N HIS A 43 -0.83 -16.71 -9.34
CA HIS A 43 -1.64 -17.46 -10.29
C HIS A 43 -0.97 -17.61 -11.67
N LEU A 44 -0.14 -16.64 -12.08
CA LEU A 44 0.64 -16.72 -13.31
C LEU A 44 1.92 -17.55 -13.19
N MET A 45 2.58 -17.52 -12.03
CA MET A 45 3.87 -18.17 -11.75
C MET A 45 3.76 -19.57 -11.09
N GLN A 46 2.57 -20.18 -11.16
CA GLN A 46 2.14 -21.38 -10.42
C GLN A 46 1.86 -21.14 -8.93
N GLU A 47 0.65 -21.49 -8.49
CA GLU A 47 0.05 -21.03 -7.22
C GLU A 47 0.71 -21.58 -5.95
N GLN A 48 1.48 -22.66 -6.05
CA GLN A 48 1.94 -23.45 -4.90
C GLN A 48 2.83 -22.65 -3.93
N TRP A 49 3.56 -21.64 -4.42
CA TRP A 49 4.43 -20.84 -3.56
C TRP A 49 3.67 -19.76 -2.77
N LEU A 50 2.51 -19.29 -3.26
CA LEU A 50 1.67 -18.32 -2.52
C LEU A 50 0.67 -18.97 -1.58
N ALA A 51 0.43 -20.28 -1.72
CA ALA A 51 -0.53 -21.01 -0.89
C ALA A 51 -0.46 -20.67 0.61
N PRO A 52 0.73 -20.54 1.25
CA PRO A 52 0.79 -20.26 2.67
C PRO A 52 0.31 -18.88 3.11
N VAL A 53 0.24 -17.90 2.19
CA VAL A 53 -0.13 -16.49 2.50
C VAL A 53 -1.38 -16.07 1.74
N ARG A 54 -2.05 -17.02 1.09
CA ARG A 54 -3.15 -16.78 0.16
C ARG A 54 -4.36 -16.22 0.88
N ALA A 55 -4.75 -16.79 2.01
CA ALA A 55 -5.92 -16.34 2.77
C ALA A 55 -5.79 -14.88 3.22
N GLU A 56 -4.60 -14.50 3.67
CA GLU A 56 -4.25 -13.15 4.11
C GLU A 56 -4.32 -12.17 2.93
N ALA A 57 -3.74 -12.54 1.78
CA ALA A 57 -3.80 -11.71 0.58
C ALA A 57 -5.22 -11.59 0.02
N GLU A 58 -6.01 -12.67 0.00
CA GLU A 58 -7.43 -12.63 -0.40
C GLU A 58 -8.24 -11.72 0.54
N ALA A 59 -8.05 -11.86 1.85
CA ALA A 59 -8.75 -11.05 2.83
C ALA A 59 -8.40 -9.57 2.69
N ALA A 60 -7.12 -9.23 2.52
CA ALA A 60 -6.67 -7.85 2.31
C ALA A 60 -7.22 -7.26 1.00
N GLY A 61 -7.15 -8.01 -0.12
CA GLY A 61 -7.71 -7.56 -1.39
C GLY A 61 -9.23 -7.33 -1.33
N LEU A 62 -9.97 -8.18 -0.62
CA LEU A 62 -11.42 -8.06 -0.43
C LEU A 62 -11.83 -6.87 0.47
N THR A 63 -10.88 -6.16 1.09
CA THR A 63 -11.18 -4.89 1.77
C THR A 63 -11.30 -3.70 0.82
N ALA A 64 -10.96 -3.84 -0.47
CA ALA A 64 -11.02 -2.75 -1.44
C ALA A 64 -12.37 -1.99 -1.49
N PRO A 65 -13.55 -2.64 -1.39
CA PRO A 65 -14.82 -1.93 -1.36
C PRO A 65 -14.99 -1.01 -0.15
N LEU A 66 -14.38 -1.35 0.99
CA LEU A 66 -14.43 -0.52 2.21
C LEU A 66 -13.74 0.83 1.99
N LEU A 67 -12.72 0.86 1.13
CA LEU A 67 -11.95 2.07 0.83
C LEU A 67 -12.79 3.12 0.10
N LEU A 68 -13.82 2.73 -0.67
CA LEU A 68 -14.76 3.67 -1.26
C LEU A 68 -15.46 4.50 -0.19
N PHE A 69 -15.85 3.86 0.92
CA PHE A 69 -16.52 4.54 2.04
C PHE A 69 -15.54 5.39 2.85
N ILE A 70 -14.31 4.92 3.07
CA ILE A 70 -13.25 5.70 3.73
C ILE A 70 -12.86 6.93 2.88
N GLY A 71 -12.97 6.82 1.54
CA GLY A 71 -12.69 7.91 0.61
C GLY A 71 -13.73 9.03 0.61
N ILE A 72 -14.96 8.80 1.09
CA ILE A 72 -16.04 9.81 1.13
C ILE A 72 -15.62 11.07 1.89
N PRO A 73 -15.19 11.02 3.17
CA PRO A 73 -14.75 12.22 3.88
C PRO A 73 -13.57 12.92 3.20
N LEU A 74 -12.67 12.16 2.55
CA LEU A 74 -11.54 12.73 1.82
C LEU A 74 -11.98 13.49 0.56
N ALA A 75 -13.00 13.00 -0.14
CA ALA A 75 -13.57 13.65 -1.33
C ALA A 75 -14.21 15.00 -1.00
N PHE A 76 -14.77 15.17 0.20
CA PHE A 76 -15.29 16.46 0.67
C PHE A 76 -14.20 17.40 1.20
N GLY A 77 -12.99 16.91 1.47
CA GLY A 77 -11.87 17.68 2.01
C GLY A 77 -10.70 17.85 1.03
N LEU A 78 -10.93 17.78 -0.29
CA LEU A 78 -9.87 17.82 -1.29
C LEU A 78 -9.05 19.12 -1.26
N ASP A 79 -9.70 20.26 -1.01
CA ASP A 79 -9.08 21.58 -0.88
C ASP A 79 -8.06 21.66 0.28
N GLN A 80 -8.31 20.92 1.36
CA GLN A 80 -7.40 20.81 2.49
C GLN A 80 -6.21 19.88 2.18
N LEU A 81 -6.47 18.76 1.50
CA LEU A 81 -5.48 17.72 1.24
C LEU A 81 -4.54 18.07 0.08
N PHE A 82 -5.08 18.69 -0.97
CA PHE A 82 -4.43 18.92 -2.24
C PHE A 82 -4.37 20.41 -2.59
N PRO A 83 -3.16 21.00 -2.73
CA PRO A 83 -3.02 22.43 -3.06
C PRO A 83 -3.72 22.85 -4.37
N TRP A 84 -3.79 21.97 -5.37
CA TRP A 84 -4.46 22.27 -6.65
C TRP A 84 -5.97 22.48 -6.50
N ALA A 85 -6.62 21.87 -5.52
CA ALA A 85 -8.06 22.02 -5.29
C ALA A 85 -8.42 23.41 -4.73
N ARG A 86 -7.45 24.17 -4.21
CA ARG A 86 -7.60 25.58 -3.78
C ARG A 86 -7.35 26.60 -4.89
N GLY A 87 -7.06 26.15 -6.11
CA GLY A 87 -6.75 27.03 -7.25
C GLY A 87 -5.26 27.30 -7.44
N ALA A 88 -4.43 26.24 -7.44
CA ALA A 88 -3.03 26.39 -7.81
C ALA A 88 -2.90 26.79 -9.29
N ASP A 89 -1.92 27.65 -9.58
CA ASP A 89 -1.60 28.05 -10.96
C ASP A 89 -0.96 26.87 -11.69
N LEU A 90 -1.73 26.25 -12.58
CA LEU A 90 -1.36 25.06 -13.32
C LEU A 90 -1.59 25.27 -14.82
N PRO A 91 -0.73 24.70 -15.69
CA PRO A 91 -1.01 24.65 -17.11
C PRO A 91 -2.41 24.09 -17.39
N PRO A 92 -3.15 24.59 -18.41
CA PRO A 92 -4.55 24.22 -18.65
C PRO A 92 -4.82 22.71 -18.71
N GLU A 93 -3.92 21.95 -19.34
CA GLU A 93 -4.02 20.49 -19.43
C GLU A 93 -3.98 19.83 -18.05
N ARG A 94 -3.06 20.25 -17.17
CA ARG A 94 -2.96 19.74 -15.80
C ARG A 94 -4.14 20.17 -14.94
N ALA A 95 -4.61 21.41 -15.11
CA ALA A 95 -5.79 21.90 -14.41
C ALA A 95 -7.05 21.10 -14.77
N SER A 96 -7.20 20.70 -16.04
CA SER A 96 -8.31 19.83 -16.47
C SER A 96 -8.21 18.42 -15.87
N PHE A 97 -7.00 17.84 -15.87
CA PHE A 97 -6.74 16.51 -15.31
C PHE A 97 -6.93 16.46 -13.79
N LEU A 98 -6.49 17.50 -13.07
CA LEU A 98 -6.63 17.65 -11.62
C LEU A 98 -7.90 18.42 -11.23
N SER A 99 -8.93 18.44 -12.08
CA SER A 99 -10.22 18.98 -11.64
C SER A 99 -10.82 18.07 -10.55
N PRO A 100 -11.40 18.63 -9.46
CA PRO A 100 -11.90 17.83 -8.34
C PRO A 100 -12.90 16.74 -8.76
N SER A 101 -13.81 17.05 -9.69
CA SER A 101 -14.79 16.09 -10.21
C SER A 101 -14.12 14.95 -10.97
N PHE A 102 -13.17 15.24 -11.87
CA PHE A 102 -12.49 14.22 -12.64
C PHE A 102 -11.58 13.34 -11.75
N PHE A 103 -10.91 13.93 -10.77
CA PHE A 103 -10.13 13.23 -9.76
C PHE A 103 -10.99 12.23 -8.95
N ILE A 104 -12.18 12.65 -8.50
CA ILE A 104 -13.11 11.80 -7.75
C ILE A 104 -13.59 10.64 -8.64
N VAL A 105 -14.00 10.92 -9.88
CA VAL A 105 -14.45 9.89 -10.83
C VAL A 105 -13.35 8.86 -11.07
N ARG A 106 -12.11 9.30 -11.32
CA ARG A 106 -10.96 8.38 -11.48
C ARG A 106 -10.72 7.54 -10.23
N THR A 107 -10.76 8.15 -9.04
CA THR A 107 -10.62 7.44 -7.76
C THR A 107 -11.69 6.35 -7.58
N ILE A 108 -12.95 6.65 -7.91
CA ILE A 108 -14.05 5.68 -7.89
C ILE A 108 -13.80 4.54 -8.89
N ILE A 109 -13.33 4.85 -10.10
CA ILE A 109 -12.98 3.85 -11.11
C ILE A 109 -11.86 2.94 -10.61
N TYR A 110 -10.78 3.50 -10.06
CA TYR A 110 -9.64 2.73 -9.55
C TYR A 110 -10.10 1.73 -8.48
N LEU A 111 -10.79 2.22 -7.45
CA LEU A 111 -11.27 1.37 -6.35
C LEU A 111 -12.36 0.39 -6.81
N GLY A 112 -13.22 0.79 -7.75
CA GLY A 112 -14.25 -0.06 -8.34
C GLY A 112 -13.67 -1.22 -9.13
N VAL A 113 -12.67 -0.97 -9.99
CA VAL A 113 -11.97 -2.01 -10.74
C VAL A 113 -11.19 -2.93 -9.80
N CYS A 114 -10.46 -2.38 -8.82
CA CYS A 114 -9.76 -3.19 -7.80
C CYS A 114 -10.74 -4.10 -7.04
N SER A 115 -11.88 -3.56 -6.61
CA SER A 115 -12.94 -4.32 -5.96
C SER A 115 -13.51 -5.42 -6.86
N GLY A 116 -13.78 -5.09 -8.12
CA GLY A 116 -14.26 -6.04 -9.13
C GLY A 116 -13.29 -7.20 -9.34
N ILE A 117 -11.98 -6.91 -9.50
CA ILE A 117 -10.94 -7.93 -9.67
C ILE A 117 -10.84 -8.80 -8.41
N ALA A 118 -10.82 -8.22 -7.21
CA ALA A 118 -10.76 -8.98 -5.96
C ALA A 118 -11.94 -9.96 -5.83
N PHE A 119 -13.15 -9.52 -6.19
CA PHE A 119 -14.34 -10.38 -6.18
C PHE A 119 -14.35 -11.41 -7.30
N TRP A 120 -13.76 -11.11 -8.46
CA TRP A 120 -13.67 -12.02 -9.60
C TRP A 120 -12.69 -13.16 -9.32
N LEU A 121 -11.54 -12.85 -8.72
CA LEU A 121 -10.51 -13.84 -8.34
C LEU A 121 -11.06 -14.94 -7.42
N ILE A 122 -11.96 -14.62 -6.49
CA ILE A 122 -12.51 -15.62 -5.56
C ILE A 122 -13.70 -16.44 -6.12
N ARG A 123 -14.19 -16.12 -7.33
CA ARG A 123 -15.36 -16.77 -7.95
C ARG A 123 -15.03 -17.49 -9.25
N THR A 124 -13.95 -17.11 -9.91
CA THR A 124 -13.53 -17.67 -11.18
C THR A 124 -13.00 -19.10 -11.01
N ARG A 125 -13.16 -19.92 -12.06
CA ARG A 125 -12.50 -21.23 -12.17
C ARG A 125 -11.16 -21.14 -12.92
N ASN A 126 -10.96 -20.08 -13.70
CA ASN A 126 -9.74 -19.88 -14.49
C ASN A 126 -8.92 -18.73 -13.91
N LEU A 127 -8.20 -19.03 -12.83
CA LEU A 127 -7.40 -18.05 -12.09
C LEU A 127 -6.30 -17.44 -12.95
N ARG A 128 -5.65 -18.23 -13.82
CA ARG A 128 -4.57 -17.76 -14.69
C ARG A 128 -5.05 -16.71 -15.71
N HIS A 129 -6.14 -16.98 -16.43
CA HIS A 129 -6.69 -16.04 -17.41
C HIS A 129 -7.22 -14.76 -16.74
N THR A 130 -7.93 -14.93 -15.62
CA THR A 130 -8.46 -13.82 -14.82
C THR A 130 -7.33 -12.92 -14.32
N SER A 131 -6.23 -13.52 -13.86
CA SER A 131 -5.06 -12.80 -13.34
C SER A 131 -4.28 -12.07 -14.43
N ALA A 132 -4.20 -12.64 -15.64
CA ALA A 132 -3.59 -11.95 -16.78
C ALA A 132 -4.35 -10.67 -17.14
N ILE A 133 -5.68 -10.76 -17.29
CA ILE A 133 -6.53 -9.58 -17.55
C ILE A 133 -6.45 -8.60 -16.39
N GLY A 134 -6.56 -9.10 -15.16
CA GLY A 134 -6.52 -8.28 -13.95
C GLY A 134 -5.22 -7.50 -13.81
N LEU A 135 -4.06 -8.08 -14.13
CA LEU A 135 -2.77 -7.37 -14.08
C LEU A 135 -2.65 -6.28 -15.13
N VAL A 136 -3.14 -6.53 -16.36
CA VAL A 136 -3.17 -5.52 -17.43
C VAL A 136 -4.01 -4.31 -17.02
N LEU A 137 -5.08 -4.51 -16.24
CA LEU A 137 -5.90 -3.43 -15.70
C LEU A 137 -5.29 -2.79 -14.44
N LEU A 138 -4.76 -3.60 -13.52
CA LEU A 138 -4.32 -3.13 -12.20
C LEU A 138 -3.00 -2.36 -12.26
N ALA A 139 -2.04 -2.78 -13.10
CA ALA A 139 -0.73 -2.11 -13.21
C ALA A 139 -0.84 -0.61 -13.57
N PRO A 140 -1.60 -0.20 -14.61
CA PRO A 140 -1.80 1.22 -14.88
C PRO A 140 -2.62 1.90 -13.77
N ILE A 141 -3.61 1.23 -13.17
CA ILE A 141 -4.38 1.80 -12.05
C ILE A 141 -3.47 2.13 -10.86
N MET A 142 -2.57 1.23 -10.46
CA MET A 142 -1.64 1.50 -9.36
C MET A 142 -0.71 2.69 -9.67
N THR A 143 -0.31 2.84 -10.94
CA THR A 143 0.52 3.95 -11.40
C THR A 143 -0.23 5.27 -11.35
N PHE A 144 -1.44 5.32 -11.94
CA PHE A 144 -2.27 6.53 -11.92
C PHE A 144 -2.75 6.88 -10.51
N ALA A 145 -3.07 5.90 -9.67
CA ALA A 145 -3.39 6.11 -8.27
C ALA A 145 -2.21 6.70 -7.48
N ALA A 146 -0.97 6.28 -7.76
CA ALA A 146 0.21 6.90 -7.16
C ALA A 146 0.35 8.37 -7.60
N TYR A 147 0.10 8.68 -8.88
CA TYR A 147 0.14 10.06 -9.36
C TYR A 147 -0.98 10.92 -8.78
N ASP A 148 -2.21 10.42 -8.81
CA ASP A 148 -3.37 11.14 -8.31
C ASP A 148 -3.28 11.31 -6.79
N TRP A 149 -3.17 10.22 -6.04
CA TRP A 149 -3.32 10.29 -4.59
C TRP A 149 -2.08 10.81 -3.89
N VAL A 150 -0.88 10.53 -4.40
CA VAL A 150 0.37 10.91 -3.72
C VAL A 150 1.04 12.10 -4.40
N LEU A 151 1.34 11.95 -5.69
CA LEU A 151 2.21 12.92 -6.37
C LEU A 151 1.53 14.25 -6.63
N SER A 152 0.22 14.26 -6.85
CA SER A 152 -0.52 15.48 -7.13
C SER A 152 -0.53 16.49 -5.98
N ARG A 153 -0.12 16.12 -4.75
CA ARG A 153 0.10 17.11 -3.67
C ARG A 153 1.17 18.15 -4.06
N GLU A 154 2.08 17.79 -4.95
CA GLU A 154 3.09 18.68 -5.54
C GLU A 154 2.93 18.70 -7.07
N PRO A 155 1.92 19.40 -7.61
CA PRO A 155 1.49 19.27 -9.01
C PRO A 155 2.50 19.83 -10.04
N GLN A 156 3.57 20.46 -9.57
CA GLN A 156 4.69 20.95 -10.38
C GLN A 156 5.77 19.87 -10.59
N TRP A 157 5.81 18.85 -9.72
CA TRP A 157 6.80 17.78 -9.77
C TRP A 157 6.27 16.57 -10.54
N TRP A 158 7.14 15.90 -11.29
CA TRP A 158 6.80 14.67 -11.98
C TRP A 158 8.01 13.73 -12.04
N PHE A 159 7.76 12.43 -12.01
CA PHE A 159 8.80 11.42 -12.27
C PHE A 159 8.16 10.13 -12.77
N SER A 160 8.67 9.61 -13.89
CA SER A 160 8.09 8.43 -14.55
C SER A 160 8.21 7.15 -13.70
N LEU A 161 9.31 6.98 -12.96
CA LEU A 161 9.52 5.79 -12.13
C LEU A 161 8.64 5.76 -10.87
N PHE A 162 8.05 6.90 -10.47
CA PHE A 162 7.37 7.05 -9.18
C PHE A 162 6.23 6.04 -9.00
N GLY A 163 5.36 5.90 -10.00
CA GLY A 163 4.23 4.97 -9.92
C GLY A 163 4.66 3.51 -9.82
N PHE A 164 5.74 3.13 -10.52
CA PHE A 164 6.31 1.79 -10.44
C PHE A 164 6.97 1.53 -9.07
N ALA A 165 7.79 2.46 -8.58
CA ALA A 165 8.43 2.38 -7.26
C ALA A 165 7.38 2.28 -6.13
N PHE A 166 6.31 3.08 -6.25
CA PHE A 166 5.17 3.00 -5.34
C PHE A 166 4.49 1.64 -5.40
N ALA A 167 4.15 1.13 -6.60
CA ALA A 167 3.50 -0.17 -6.76
C ALA A 167 4.33 -1.34 -6.21
N VAL A 168 5.64 -1.37 -6.46
CA VAL A 168 6.56 -2.36 -5.87
C VAL A 168 6.56 -2.29 -4.35
N SER A 169 6.54 -1.09 -3.78
CA SER A 169 6.49 -0.89 -2.32
C SER A 169 5.19 -1.42 -1.71
N GLN A 170 4.07 -1.28 -2.42
CA GLN A 170 2.77 -1.82 -1.99
C GLN A 170 2.75 -3.35 -2.05
N LEU A 171 3.31 -3.92 -3.11
CA LEU A 171 3.45 -5.37 -3.27
C LEU A 171 4.33 -5.98 -2.17
N LEU A 172 5.45 -5.32 -1.85
CA LEU A 172 6.35 -5.70 -0.77
C LEU A 172 5.64 -5.68 0.59
N ALA A 173 4.91 -4.61 0.90
CA ALA A 173 4.17 -4.48 2.15
C ALA A 173 3.05 -5.53 2.28
N ALA A 174 2.35 -5.83 1.18
CA ALA A 174 1.32 -6.87 1.13
C ALA A 174 1.90 -8.25 1.45
N LEU A 175 3.03 -8.62 0.82
CA LEU A 175 3.69 -9.89 1.09
C LEU A 175 4.20 -9.95 2.55
N ALA A 176 4.88 -8.91 3.03
CA ALA A 176 5.38 -8.85 4.40
C ALA A 176 4.27 -8.95 5.44
N GLY A 177 3.15 -8.25 5.23
CA GLY A 177 1.97 -8.32 6.10
C GLY A 177 1.37 -9.73 6.15
N ALA A 178 1.17 -10.33 4.98
CA ALA A 178 0.61 -11.68 4.88
C ALA A 178 1.51 -12.74 5.55
N MET A 179 2.83 -12.67 5.32
CA MET A 179 3.78 -13.58 5.99
C MET A 179 3.82 -13.38 7.50
N LEU A 180 3.83 -12.13 7.98
CA LEU A 180 3.87 -11.87 9.41
C LEU A 180 2.66 -12.49 10.12
N ILE A 181 1.46 -12.31 9.55
CA ILE A 181 0.22 -12.90 10.10
C ILE A 181 0.28 -14.43 10.09
N THR A 182 0.65 -15.01 8.96
CA THR A 182 0.78 -16.47 8.78
C THR A 182 1.73 -17.08 9.82
N LEU A 183 2.92 -16.50 9.95
CA LEU A 183 3.96 -16.99 10.85
C LEU A 183 3.59 -16.80 12.31
N LEU A 184 2.92 -15.71 12.68
CA LEU A 184 2.44 -15.47 14.04
C LEU A 184 1.29 -16.41 14.44
N LYS A 185 0.41 -16.78 13.50
CA LYS A 185 -0.63 -17.81 13.70
C LYS A 185 -0.02 -19.19 13.99
N GLY A 186 1.21 -19.42 13.55
CA GLY A 186 1.92 -20.69 13.75
C GLY A 186 1.64 -21.71 12.64
N GLU A 187 1.04 -21.28 11.53
CA GLU A 187 0.83 -22.14 10.37
C GLU A 187 2.17 -22.54 9.73
N ARG A 188 2.24 -23.81 9.36
CA ARG A 188 3.41 -24.37 8.69
C ARG A 188 3.04 -24.61 7.23
N GLY A 189 3.44 -23.67 6.38
CA GLY A 189 3.51 -23.94 4.94
C GLY A 189 4.53 -25.04 4.65
N SER A 190 4.51 -25.60 3.44
CA SER A 190 5.56 -26.52 3.02
C SER A 190 6.94 -25.83 3.11
N PRO A 191 8.02 -26.55 3.50
CA PRO A 191 9.35 -25.94 3.57
C PRO A 191 9.77 -25.26 2.26
N GLN A 192 9.40 -25.84 1.13
CA GLN A 192 9.65 -25.29 -0.20
C GLN A 192 8.84 -24.00 -0.45
N GLY A 193 7.56 -23.96 -0.07
CA GLY A 193 6.73 -22.76 -0.21
C GLY A 193 7.25 -21.61 0.64
N MET A 194 7.64 -21.89 1.89
CA MET A 194 8.24 -20.90 2.78
C MET A 194 9.57 -20.34 2.24
N ALA A 195 10.45 -21.19 1.74
CA ALA A 195 11.71 -20.75 1.13
C ALA A 195 11.48 -19.90 -0.14
N SER A 196 10.45 -20.21 -0.93
CA SER A 196 10.07 -19.38 -2.09
C SER A 196 9.54 -18.01 -1.65
N LEU A 197 8.73 -17.94 -0.58
CA LEU A 197 8.22 -16.68 -0.03
C LEU A 197 9.34 -15.81 0.54
N GLU A 198 10.32 -16.42 1.23
CA GLU A 198 11.53 -15.73 1.71
C GLU A 198 12.30 -15.08 0.54
N ARG A 199 12.53 -15.83 -0.54
CA ARG A 199 13.19 -15.32 -1.75
C ARG A 199 12.37 -14.22 -2.43
N ALA A 200 11.05 -14.37 -2.50
CA ALA A 200 10.17 -13.35 -3.05
C ALA A 200 10.22 -12.05 -2.22
N LEU A 201 10.21 -12.17 -0.89
CA LEU A 201 10.34 -11.04 0.03
C LEU A 201 11.66 -10.31 -0.16
N LEU A 202 12.77 -11.04 -0.16
CA LEU A 202 14.11 -10.48 -0.36
C LEU A 202 14.22 -9.81 -1.73
N THR A 203 13.70 -10.44 -2.78
CA THR A 203 13.71 -9.89 -4.15
C THR A 203 12.92 -8.58 -4.22
N LEU A 204 11.72 -8.54 -3.64
CA LEU A 204 10.91 -7.33 -3.60
C LEU A 204 11.54 -6.24 -2.73
N ALA A 205 12.19 -6.60 -1.62
CA ALA A 205 12.89 -5.65 -0.76
C ALA A 205 14.07 -4.99 -1.49
N LEU A 206 14.88 -5.80 -2.20
CA LEU A 206 15.98 -5.30 -3.04
C LEU A 206 15.47 -4.44 -4.20
N LEU A 207 14.39 -4.86 -4.88
CA LEU A 207 13.80 -4.08 -5.97
C LEU A 207 13.21 -2.75 -5.48
N ALA A 208 12.52 -2.76 -4.34
CA ALA A 208 12.00 -1.55 -3.71
C ALA A 208 13.14 -0.59 -3.35
N LEU A 209 14.19 -1.09 -2.67
CA LEU A 209 15.36 -0.28 -2.34
C LEU A 209 16.01 0.31 -3.59
N TRP A 210 16.18 -0.50 -4.64
CA TRP A 210 16.78 -0.06 -5.89
C TRP A 210 15.94 1.00 -6.61
N THR A 211 14.62 0.81 -6.73
CA THR A 211 13.75 1.78 -7.42
C THR A 211 13.76 3.16 -6.75
N TRP A 212 13.67 3.20 -5.41
CA TRP A 212 13.75 4.46 -4.66
C TRP A 212 15.14 5.09 -4.71
N PHE A 213 16.19 4.27 -4.63
CA PHE A 213 17.56 4.75 -4.78
C PHE A 213 17.83 5.31 -6.18
N ALA A 214 17.39 4.62 -7.24
CA ALA A 214 17.55 5.05 -8.63
C ALA A 214 16.83 6.38 -8.88
N GLN A 215 15.60 6.54 -8.38
CA GLN A 215 14.88 7.81 -8.45
C GLN A 215 15.70 8.95 -7.80
N PHE A 216 16.17 8.73 -6.57
CA PHE A 216 16.99 9.72 -5.86
C PHE A 216 18.27 10.05 -6.61
N LEU A 217 19.01 9.03 -7.07
CA LEU A 217 20.27 9.20 -7.77
C LEU A 217 20.11 10.01 -9.06
N ILE A 218 19.05 9.74 -9.84
CA ILE A 218 18.77 10.49 -11.08
C ILE A 218 18.51 11.96 -10.76
N VAL A 219 17.63 12.26 -9.80
CA VAL A 219 17.32 13.65 -9.42
C VAL A 219 18.55 14.35 -8.83
N TRP A 220 19.34 13.64 -8.02
CA TRP A 220 20.58 14.16 -7.44
C TRP A 220 21.62 14.51 -8.52
N MET A 221 21.82 13.63 -9.50
CA MET A 221 22.78 13.84 -10.58
C MET A 221 22.35 14.94 -11.55
N ALA A 222 21.06 15.00 -11.89
CA ALA A 222 20.53 16.03 -12.79
C ALA A 222 20.48 17.41 -12.10
N ASN A 223 20.23 17.43 -10.79
CA ASN A 223 20.15 18.61 -9.93
C ASN A 223 19.29 19.75 -10.52
N LEU A 224 18.18 19.38 -11.18
CA LEU A 224 17.23 20.34 -11.71
C LEU A 224 16.48 21.01 -10.56
N PRO A 225 16.37 22.35 -10.50
CA PRO A 225 15.77 23.04 -9.35
C PRO A 225 14.36 22.57 -8.98
N SER A 226 13.52 22.34 -9.99
CA SER A 226 12.14 21.86 -9.82
C SER A 226 12.08 20.45 -9.25
N GLU A 227 13.01 19.58 -9.62
CA GLU A 227 13.04 18.18 -9.16
C GLU A 227 13.68 18.04 -7.78
N ALA A 228 14.76 18.79 -7.53
CA ALA A 228 15.45 18.83 -6.24
C ALA A 228 14.57 19.44 -5.13
N ALA A 229 13.70 20.40 -5.46
CA ALA A 229 12.78 21.02 -4.51
C ALA A 229 11.90 19.99 -3.75
N TRP A 230 11.50 18.90 -4.41
CA TRP A 230 10.71 17.83 -3.79
C TRP A 230 11.46 17.12 -2.65
N TYR A 231 12.76 16.88 -2.83
CA TYR A 231 13.61 16.31 -1.77
C TYR A 231 13.92 17.33 -0.67
N LEU A 232 14.16 18.59 -1.04
CA LEU A 232 14.42 19.67 -0.08
C LEU A 232 13.21 19.93 0.84
N ALA A 233 11.99 19.88 0.30
CA ALA A 233 10.76 19.98 1.08
C ALA A 233 10.63 18.89 2.15
N ARG A 234 11.34 17.76 1.97
CA ARG A 234 11.35 16.59 2.87
C ARG A 234 12.62 16.47 3.70
N ALA A 235 13.53 17.43 3.61
CA ALA A 235 14.83 17.42 4.27
C ALA A 235 14.82 18.10 5.66
N SER A 236 13.64 18.31 6.27
CA SER A 236 13.55 18.73 7.67
C SER A 236 14.19 17.70 8.59
N LYS A 237 14.60 18.09 9.81
CA LYS A 237 15.20 17.13 10.77
C LYS A 237 14.32 15.90 11.01
N ALA A 238 13.01 16.09 11.14
CA ALA A 238 12.06 14.99 11.27
C ALA A 238 11.95 14.17 9.98
N GLY A 239 11.89 14.83 8.82
CA GLY A 239 11.86 14.15 7.51
C GLY A 239 13.09 13.30 7.25
N LEU A 240 14.29 13.81 7.53
CA LEU A 240 15.54 13.06 7.43
C LEU A 240 15.59 11.91 8.43
N GLY A 241 15.04 12.09 9.64
CA GLY A 241 14.88 11.01 10.61
C GLY A 241 14.00 9.87 10.10
N LEU A 242 12.86 10.19 9.47
CA LEU A 242 11.98 9.21 8.86
C LEU A 242 12.64 8.48 7.68
N ALA A 243 13.28 9.22 6.77
CA ALA A 243 13.99 8.64 5.62
C ALA A 243 15.16 7.75 6.06
N GLY A 244 15.98 8.21 7.01
CA GLY A 244 17.09 7.45 7.57
C GLY A 244 16.61 6.20 8.33
N GLY A 245 15.53 6.31 9.10
CA GLY A 245 14.89 5.17 9.76
C GLY A 245 14.34 4.15 8.77
N ALA A 246 13.67 4.60 7.71
CA ALA A 246 13.18 3.73 6.64
C ALA A 246 14.34 3.00 5.94
N LEU A 247 15.43 3.70 5.62
CA LEU A 247 16.62 3.09 5.02
C LEU A 247 17.27 2.07 5.95
N ALA A 248 17.49 2.43 7.22
CA ALA A 248 18.11 1.55 8.20
C ALA A 248 17.30 0.27 8.44
N THR A 249 15.97 0.39 8.56
CA THR A 249 15.07 -0.76 8.72
C THR A 249 15.03 -1.64 7.47
N MET A 250 15.07 -1.05 6.27
CA MET A 250 15.20 -1.82 5.02
C MET A 250 16.50 -2.62 4.96
N ILE A 251 17.63 -1.97 5.24
CA ILE A 251 18.95 -2.62 5.22
C ILE A 251 18.99 -3.75 6.24
N LEU A 252 18.49 -3.53 7.46
CA LEU A 252 18.43 -4.55 8.49
C LEU A 252 17.54 -5.73 8.08
N ALA A 253 16.38 -5.47 7.47
CA ALA A 253 15.53 -6.52 6.94
C ALA A 253 16.26 -7.37 5.89
N ILE A 254 16.93 -6.73 4.93
CA ILE A 254 17.71 -7.41 3.89
C ILE A 254 18.82 -8.26 4.52
N VAL A 255 19.61 -7.71 5.46
CA VAL A 255 20.69 -8.45 6.13
C VAL A 255 20.17 -9.69 6.86
N ILE A 256 18.98 -9.61 7.46
CA ILE A 256 18.35 -10.75 8.15
C ILE A 256 17.81 -11.79 7.16
N LEU A 257 17.35 -11.37 5.98
CA LEU A 257 16.73 -12.23 4.96
C LEU A 257 17.73 -12.83 3.97
N VAL A 258 18.97 -12.33 3.90
CA VAL A 258 20.01 -12.81 2.99
C VAL A 258 20.52 -14.23 3.30
N PRO A 259 20.79 -14.62 4.56
CA PRO A 259 21.28 -15.96 4.87
C PRO A 259 20.31 -17.03 4.36
N SER A 260 20.78 -17.88 3.45
CA SER A 260 19.93 -18.88 2.81
C SER A 260 19.53 -19.97 3.82
N GLY A 261 18.23 -20.10 4.09
CA GLY A 261 17.67 -21.18 4.90
C GLY A 261 16.52 -20.68 5.74
N PHE A 262 15.37 -21.34 5.62
CA PHE A 262 14.15 -20.94 6.31
C PHE A 262 14.39 -20.81 7.83
N SER A 263 14.34 -19.58 8.33
CA SER A 263 14.31 -19.26 9.75
C SER A 263 13.00 -18.53 10.06
N ARG A 264 12.06 -19.23 10.72
CA ARG A 264 10.77 -18.62 11.14
C ARG A 264 10.98 -17.32 11.89
N PHE A 265 11.95 -17.28 12.81
CA PHE A 265 12.25 -16.08 13.59
C PHE A 265 12.83 -14.96 12.72
N GLY A 266 13.76 -15.31 11.81
CA GLY A 266 14.32 -14.37 10.84
C GLY A 266 13.24 -13.77 9.93
N MET A 267 12.32 -14.59 9.41
CA MET A 267 11.22 -14.11 8.57
C MET A 267 10.21 -13.23 9.31
N ILE A 268 9.90 -13.54 10.58
CA ILE A 268 9.06 -12.68 11.42
C ILE A 268 9.71 -11.30 11.58
N ILE A 269 10.99 -11.26 11.96
CA ILE A 269 11.72 -10.00 12.14
C ILE A 269 11.85 -9.26 10.81
N GLY A 270 12.27 -9.94 9.75
CA GLY A 270 12.41 -9.34 8.42
C GLY A 270 11.09 -8.75 7.92
N SER A 271 9.98 -9.47 8.06
CA SER A 271 8.65 -8.97 7.68
C SER A 271 8.22 -7.78 8.53
N ALA A 272 8.46 -7.82 9.84
CA ALA A 272 8.14 -6.70 10.73
C ALA A 272 8.97 -5.45 10.41
N LEU A 273 10.26 -5.61 10.09
CA LEU A 273 11.14 -4.52 9.69
C LEU A 273 10.74 -3.94 8.33
N VAL A 274 10.33 -4.77 7.36
CA VAL A 274 9.78 -4.31 6.07
C VAL A 274 8.50 -3.49 6.27
N LEU A 275 7.60 -3.91 7.15
CA LEU A 275 6.38 -3.16 7.45
C LEU A 275 6.69 -1.84 8.18
N LEU A 276 7.65 -1.84 9.11
CA LEU A 276 8.12 -0.63 9.77
C LEU A 276 8.74 0.35 8.76
N GLN A 277 9.59 -0.16 7.86
CA GLN A 277 10.14 0.59 6.74
C GLN A 277 9.01 1.21 5.90
N HIS A 278 8.02 0.41 5.51
CA HIS A 278 6.91 0.88 4.70
C HIS A 278 6.15 2.02 5.38
N GLY A 279 5.84 1.89 6.67
CA GLY A 279 5.16 2.95 7.44
C GLY A 279 5.98 4.24 7.54
N LEU A 280 7.26 4.14 7.92
CA LEU A 280 8.16 5.31 7.99
C LEU A 280 8.29 6.02 6.63
N HIS A 281 8.42 5.23 5.57
CA HIS A 281 8.57 5.73 4.22
C HIS A 281 7.28 6.37 3.67
N MET A 282 6.11 5.79 3.95
CA MET A 282 4.82 6.40 3.60
C MET A 282 4.66 7.76 4.30
N ILE A 283 4.98 7.87 5.59
CA ILE A 283 4.91 9.16 6.31
C ILE A 283 5.87 10.17 5.67
N TRP A 284 7.09 9.75 5.32
CA TRP A 284 8.08 10.60 4.69
C TRP A 284 7.65 11.12 3.30
N ILE A 285 7.06 10.28 2.46
CA ILE A 285 6.56 10.69 1.14
C ILE A 285 5.34 11.60 1.27
N LEU A 286 4.40 11.23 2.14
CA LEU A 286 3.11 11.90 2.24
C LEU A 286 3.16 13.26 2.95
N GLN A 287 4.15 13.50 3.83
CA GLN A 287 4.33 14.75 4.58
C GLN A 287 3.03 15.27 5.23
N PRO A 288 2.43 14.54 6.19
CA PRO A 288 1.25 15.05 6.89
C PRO A 288 1.59 16.34 7.67
N PRO A 289 0.83 17.44 7.50
CA PRO A 289 1.14 18.76 8.09
C PRO A 289 1.19 18.81 9.63
N ALA A 290 0.44 17.95 10.34
CA ALA A 290 0.46 17.90 11.81
C ALA A 290 0.07 16.51 12.37
N VAL A 291 0.96 15.87 13.12
CA VAL A 291 0.75 14.52 13.69
C VAL A 291 0.13 14.56 15.11
N SER A 292 0.09 15.72 15.77
CA SER A 292 -0.17 15.82 17.22
C SER A 292 -1.60 15.47 17.65
N PHE A 293 -2.61 15.58 16.79
CA PHE A 293 -4.01 15.22 17.09
C PHE A 293 -4.66 14.25 16.08
N GLY A 294 -3.93 13.84 15.04
CA GLY A 294 -4.41 12.91 14.00
C GLY A 294 -4.37 11.43 14.39
N LEU A 295 -3.67 11.06 15.48
CA LEU A 295 -3.48 9.66 15.87
C LEU A 295 -4.78 8.94 16.27
N VAL A 296 -5.70 9.64 16.95
CA VAL A 296 -6.96 9.05 17.41
C VAL A 296 -7.91 8.75 16.24
N PRO A 297 -8.18 9.68 15.31
CA PRO A 297 -8.92 9.38 14.09
C PRO A 297 -8.22 8.36 13.17
N ALA A 298 -6.88 8.43 13.03
CA ALA A 298 -6.11 7.42 12.30
C ALA A 298 -6.35 6.02 12.86
N ALA A 299 -6.28 5.89 14.20
CA ALA A 299 -6.55 4.65 14.89
C ALA A 299 -8.00 4.20 14.70
N GLY A 300 -8.98 5.12 14.72
CA GLY A 300 -10.38 4.81 14.43
C GLY A 300 -10.60 4.19 13.05
N THR A 301 -10.03 4.81 12.01
CA THR A 301 -10.10 4.30 10.62
C THR A 301 -9.34 2.98 10.46
N ALA A 302 -8.14 2.88 11.03
CA ALA A 302 -7.37 1.64 11.03
C ALA A 302 -8.12 0.51 11.73
N MET A 303 -8.73 0.75 12.89
CA MET A 303 -9.52 -0.23 13.63
C MET A 303 -10.75 -0.71 12.84
N LEU A 304 -11.43 0.18 12.12
CA LEU A 304 -12.54 -0.20 11.23
C LEU A 304 -12.07 -1.17 10.16
N TRP A 305 -10.97 -0.83 9.49
CA TRP A 305 -10.39 -1.68 8.47
C TRP A 305 -9.90 -3.01 9.06
N THR A 306 -9.18 -2.99 10.19
CA THR A 306 -8.71 -4.21 10.86
C THR A 306 -9.88 -5.10 11.27
N GLY A 307 -10.99 -4.54 11.75
CA GLY A 307 -12.20 -5.30 12.03
C GLY A 307 -12.75 -6.03 10.81
N ALA A 308 -12.91 -5.32 9.69
CA ALA A 308 -13.37 -5.90 8.42
C ALA A 308 -12.40 -6.95 7.88
N PHE A 309 -11.10 -6.65 7.88
CA PHE A 309 -10.03 -7.55 7.48
C PHE A 309 -10.05 -8.84 8.31
N MET A 310 -10.16 -8.76 9.64
CA MET A 310 -10.20 -9.93 10.50
C MET A 310 -11.45 -10.80 10.29
N VAL A 311 -12.61 -10.19 9.99
CA VAL A 311 -13.83 -10.93 9.64
C VAL A 311 -13.63 -11.69 8.33
N LEU A 312 -13.10 -11.03 7.31
CA LEU A 312 -12.80 -11.64 6.02
C LEU A 312 -11.76 -12.75 6.16
N LEU A 313 -10.66 -12.50 6.88
CA LEU A 313 -9.60 -13.47 7.12
C LEU A 313 -10.10 -14.73 7.82
N ARG A 314 -10.89 -14.58 8.89
CA ARG A 314 -11.53 -15.72 9.57
C ARG A 314 -12.44 -16.51 8.64
N SER A 315 -13.16 -15.84 7.73
CA SER A 315 -14.00 -16.52 6.75
C SER A 315 -13.19 -17.32 5.72
N ARG A 316 -11.98 -16.84 5.38
CA ARG A 316 -11.07 -17.50 4.43
C ARG A 316 -10.43 -18.74 5.06
N TRP A 317 -9.86 -18.60 6.25
CA TRP A 317 -9.28 -19.73 6.98
C TRP A 317 -10.28 -20.88 7.17
N ARG A 318 -11.53 -20.57 7.57
CA ARG A 318 -12.59 -21.59 7.72
C ARG A 318 -12.89 -22.36 6.44
N ARG A 319 -12.77 -21.72 5.27
CA ARG A 319 -12.99 -22.39 3.98
C ARG A 319 -11.83 -23.29 3.61
N GLU A 320 -10.60 -22.86 3.86
CA GLU A 320 -9.40 -23.68 3.64
C GLU A 320 -9.39 -24.91 4.53
N ASP A 321 -9.69 -24.74 5.82
CA ASP A 321 -9.81 -25.85 6.78
C ASP A 321 -10.86 -26.88 6.32
N ALA A 322 -12.00 -26.41 5.80
CA ALA A 322 -13.07 -27.29 5.29
C ALA A 322 -12.69 -28.07 4.02
N LEU A 323 -11.71 -27.59 3.25
CA LEU A 323 -11.19 -28.29 2.06
C LEU A 323 -10.12 -29.33 2.42
N ILE A 324 -9.50 -29.21 3.60
CA ILE A 324 -8.41 -30.09 4.09
C ILE A 324 -8.94 -31.15 5.06
N ALA A 325 -10.10 -30.94 5.69
CA ALA A 325 -10.71 -31.91 6.59
C ALA A 325 -10.96 -33.26 5.87
N PRO A 326 -10.47 -34.39 6.41
CA PRO A 326 -10.74 -35.70 5.83
C PRO A 326 -12.24 -36.01 5.92
N LEU A 327 -12.83 -36.46 4.80
CA LEU A 327 -14.18 -37.02 4.75
C LEU A 327 -14.31 -38.26 5.64
#